data_AF-A0A8B6E7L8-F1
#
_entry.id   AF-A0A8B6E7L8-F1
#
_cell.length_a   1.000
_cell.length_b   1.000
_cell.length_c   1.000
_cell.angle_alpha   90.00
_cell.angle_beta   90.00
_cell.angle_gamma   90.00
#
_symmetry.space_group_name_H-M   'P 1'
#
loop_
_entity.id
_entity.type
_entity.pdbx_description
1 polymer ?
#
loop_
_entity_poly.entity_id
_entity_poly.type
_entity_poly.pdbx_seq_one_letter_code
_entity_poly.pdbx_strand_id
1 'polypeptide(L)'
;MSVRRFSDVDVFELYKTAYRIKITWEEILTPKVYNFLDVYEKSTNCSKGMVIPALMALTSSLCGPKTKVKSSSLLTSTLNSYIFSVCEPGGGKSLTFDKVVESVLAAYFQKTGKRLNLENYTTAGIHRHQQDNQGIGLVTSDEGNHFLSSVQAKQVKGESERALLCKMWNGKGDFSSLASGCRGFTETSMSLFLLIQPTPLLSEIHNFTDNDGFLDRFVFLTKPVITISYEGKHDSLREVSSKRFRKNLPNDNGRP
;
A
#
# COMPACT_ATOMS: atom_id res chain seq x y z
N MET A 1 -24.03 8.82 16.73
CA MET A 1 -22.77 9.11 16.00
C MET A 1 -23.00 8.84 14.53
N SER A 2 -23.05 9.87 13.68
CA SER A 2 -23.15 9.66 12.23
C SER A 2 -21.75 9.39 11.68
N VAL A 3 -21.59 8.23 11.04
CA VAL A 3 -20.43 7.93 10.21
C VAL A 3 -20.61 8.76 8.96
N ARG A 4 -19.80 9.82 8.78
CA ARG A 4 -19.75 10.54 7.51
C ARG A 4 -19.25 9.55 6.46
N ARG A 5 -20.09 9.22 5.49
CA ARG A 5 -19.66 8.51 4.28
C ARG A 5 -18.68 9.44 3.54
N PHE A 6 -17.68 8.85 2.89
CA PHE A 6 -16.74 9.57 2.01
C PHE A 6 -17.42 10.36 0.86
N SER A 7 -18.74 10.29 0.71
CA SER A 7 -19.54 11.00 -0.30
C SER A 7 -19.50 12.52 -0.17
N ASP A 8 -19.14 13.06 1.00
CA ASP A 8 -19.24 14.51 1.28
C ASP A 8 -17.87 15.21 1.29
N VAL A 9 -16.78 14.46 1.13
CA VAL A 9 -15.43 15.02 1.01
C VAL A 9 -15.13 15.16 -0.48
N ASP A 10 -14.91 16.38 -0.96
CA ASP A 10 -14.34 16.58 -2.28
C ASP A 10 -12.96 15.92 -2.29
N VAL A 11 -12.91 14.74 -2.89
CA VAL A 11 -11.73 13.88 -2.97
C VAL A 11 -10.58 14.63 -3.65
N PHE A 12 -10.88 15.60 -4.53
CA PHE A 12 -9.90 16.47 -5.14
C PHE A 12 -9.28 17.44 -4.12
N GLU A 13 -10.07 17.99 -3.21
CA GLU A 13 -9.59 18.84 -2.11
C GLU A 13 -8.79 18.04 -1.07
N LEU A 14 -9.18 16.79 -0.78
CA LEU A 14 -8.38 15.89 0.05
C LEU A 14 -7.02 15.64 -0.59
N TYR A 15 -6.99 15.41 -1.89
CA TYR A 15 -5.75 15.17 -2.63
C TYR A 15 -4.84 16.41 -2.65
N LYS A 16 -5.41 17.59 -2.90
CA LYS A 16 -4.68 18.87 -2.77
C LYS A 16 -4.12 19.08 -1.37
N THR A 17 -4.89 18.73 -0.34
CA THR A 17 -4.47 18.89 1.05
C THR A 17 -3.30 17.96 1.36
N ALA A 18 -3.41 16.68 0.97
CA ALA A 18 -2.31 15.71 1.13
C ALA A 18 -1.03 16.16 0.41
N TYR A 19 -1.15 16.75 -0.79
CA TYR A 19 0.00 17.28 -1.52
C TYR A 19 0.70 18.48 -0.88
N ARG A 20 -0.02 19.26 -0.08
CA ARG A 20 0.57 20.43 0.61
C ARG A 20 1.42 20.00 1.81
N ILE A 21 1.29 18.76 2.26
CA ILE A 21 2.08 18.21 3.35
C ILE A 21 3.48 17.91 2.81
N LYS A 22 4.46 18.72 3.21
CA LYS A 22 5.88 18.43 2.98
C LYS A 22 6.38 17.56 4.13
N ILE A 23 6.82 16.35 3.81
CA ILE A 23 7.47 15.47 4.79
C ILE A 23 8.94 15.85 4.88
N THR A 24 9.37 16.30 6.06
CA THR A 24 10.75 16.66 6.35
C THR A 24 11.55 15.42 6.73
N TRP A 25 12.01 14.66 5.72
CA TRP A 25 12.68 13.37 5.96
C TRP A 25 13.95 13.48 6.81
N GLU A 26 14.63 14.62 6.81
CA GLU A 26 15.80 14.90 7.66
C GLU A 26 15.46 14.98 9.16
N GLU A 27 14.22 15.31 9.52
CA GLU A 27 13.76 15.33 10.91
C GLU A 27 13.33 13.93 11.39
N ILE A 28 12.94 13.07 10.45
CA ILE A 28 12.41 11.72 10.74
C ILE A 28 13.53 10.68 10.74
N LEU A 29 14.48 10.80 9.82
CA LEU A 29 15.52 9.81 9.59
C LEU A 29 16.81 10.20 10.31
N THR A 30 17.55 9.19 10.78
CA THR A 30 18.90 9.43 11.29
C THR A 30 19.79 10.02 10.18
N PRO A 31 20.79 10.87 10.52
CA PRO A 31 21.64 11.51 9.51
C PRO A 31 22.32 10.53 8.56
N LYS A 32 22.71 9.35 9.06
CA LYS A 32 23.32 8.29 8.25
C LYS A 32 22.36 7.75 7.18
N VAL A 33 21.11 7.49 7.56
CA VAL A 33 20.09 6.99 6.63
C VAL A 33 19.71 8.08 5.63
N TYR A 34 19.51 9.31 6.10
CA TYR A 34 19.18 10.44 5.24
C TYR A 34 20.25 10.68 4.16
N ASN A 35 21.53 10.74 4.56
CA ASN A 35 22.64 10.96 3.63
C ASN A 35 22.78 9.82 2.61
N PHE A 36 22.60 8.56 3.05
CA PHE A 36 22.57 7.42 2.14
C PHE A 36 21.48 7.57 1.08
N LEU A 37 20.25 7.90 1.51
CA LEU A 37 19.13 8.05 0.60
C LEU A 37 19.27 9.26 -0.33
N ASP A 38 19.97 10.31 0.10
CA ASP A 38 20.24 11.46 -0.75
C ASP A 38 21.23 11.13 -1.88
N VAL A 39 22.28 10.37 -1.56
CA VAL A 39 23.19 9.83 -2.58
C VAL A 39 22.47 8.85 -3.50
N TYR A 40 21.63 7.99 -2.94
CA TYR A 40 20.86 7.01 -3.71
C TYR A 40 19.94 7.70 -4.72
N GLU A 41 19.14 8.68 -4.30
CA GLU A 41 18.25 9.45 -5.17
C GLU A 41 19.01 10.11 -6.33
N LYS A 42 20.16 10.74 -6.05
CA LYS A 42 21.00 11.36 -7.08
C LYS A 42 21.53 10.34 -8.10
N SER A 43 21.81 9.11 -7.66
CA SER A 43 22.37 8.06 -8.52
C SER A 43 21.32 7.30 -9.34
N THR A 44 20.10 7.15 -8.82
CA THR A 44 19.06 6.31 -9.46
C THR A 44 17.89 7.11 -10.02
N ASN A 45 17.82 8.42 -9.72
CA ASN A 45 16.66 9.27 -9.99
C ASN A 45 15.35 8.76 -9.35
N CYS A 46 15.46 7.93 -8.30
CA CYS A 46 14.32 7.49 -7.49
C CYS A 46 14.14 8.45 -6.31
N SER A 47 13.06 9.22 -6.31
CA SER A 47 12.82 10.19 -5.23
C SER A 47 12.71 9.53 -3.86
N LYS A 48 13.30 10.12 -2.82
CA LYS A 48 13.18 9.69 -1.41
C LYS A 48 11.74 9.34 -1.00
N GLY A 49 10.77 10.17 -1.41
CA GLY A 49 9.34 9.96 -1.11
C GLY A 49 8.72 8.70 -1.71
N MET A 50 9.39 7.99 -2.63
CA MET A 50 8.97 6.70 -3.18
C MET A 50 9.83 5.55 -2.63
N VAL A 51 11.14 5.81 -2.45
CA VAL A 51 12.10 4.82 -1.94
C VAL A 51 11.83 4.49 -0.47
N ILE A 52 11.58 5.50 0.37
CA ILE A 52 11.36 5.30 1.81
C ILE A 52 10.14 4.40 2.08
N PRO A 53 8.95 4.65 1.50
CA PRO A 53 7.81 3.74 1.62
C PRO A 53 8.14 2.27 1.28
N ALA A 54 8.87 2.05 0.18
CA ALA A 54 9.27 0.70 -0.25
C ALA A 54 10.20 0.04 0.78
N LEU A 55 11.23 0.77 1.23
CA LEU A 55 12.16 0.28 2.25
C LEU A 55 11.46 0.02 3.59
N MET A 56 10.48 0.83 3.98
CA MET A 56 9.69 0.62 5.19
C MET A 56 8.93 -0.70 5.13
N ALA A 57 8.25 -1.00 4.02
CA ALA A 57 7.51 -2.25 3.85
C ALA A 57 8.43 -3.48 3.75
N LEU A 58 9.56 -3.37 3.05
CA LEU A 58 10.58 -4.41 2.98
C LEU A 58 11.18 -4.71 4.36
N THR A 59 11.55 -3.66 5.09
CA THR A 59 12.14 -3.78 6.43
C THR A 59 11.13 -4.34 7.42
N SER A 60 9.88 -3.88 7.39
CA SER A 60 8.84 -4.37 8.28
C SER A 60 8.53 -5.84 8.02
N SER A 61 8.50 -6.29 6.76
CA SER A 61 8.36 -7.71 6.44
C SER A 61 9.50 -8.55 7.06
N LEU A 62 10.75 -8.13 6.87
CA LEU A 62 11.92 -8.90 7.30
C LEU A 62 12.12 -8.89 8.83
N CYS A 63 11.85 -7.76 9.47
CA CYS A 63 12.07 -7.58 10.91
C CYS A 63 10.81 -7.84 11.75
N GLY A 64 9.64 -7.81 11.11
CA GLY A 64 8.33 -7.86 11.75
C GLY A 64 8.16 -8.97 12.77
N PRO A 65 8.42 -10.25 12.46
CA PRO A 65 8.09 -11.34 13.39
C PRO A 65 8.84 -11.21 14.72
N LYS A 66 10.04 -10.61 14.70
CA LYS A 66 10.93 -10.49 15.87
C LYS A 66 10.92 -9.11 16.50
N THR A 67 10.22 -8.15 15.91
CA THR A 67 10.27 -6.74 16.31
C THR A 67 8.91 -6.29 16.81
N LYS A 68 8.86 -5.90 18.08
CA LYS A 68 7.70 -5.22 18.66
C LYS A 68 8.00 -3.73 18.76
N VAL A 69 7.09 -2.91 18.24
CA VAL A 69 7.14 -1.45 18.28
C VAL A 69 6.23 -0.98 19.39
N LYS A 70 6.77 -0.13 20.26
CA LYS A 70 6.00 0.56 21.29
C LYS A 70 5.48 1.88 20.71
N SER A 71 4.22 1.88 20.25
CA SER A 71 3.57 3.05 19.67
C SER A 71 3.07 4.03 20.74
N SER A 72 2.79 3.55 21.95
CA SER A 72 2.47 4.38 23.11
C SER A 72 2.86 3.68 24.41
N SER A 73 2.66 4.32 25.56
CA SER A 73 2.89 3.68 26.88
C SER A 73 2.11 2.38 27.05
N LEU A 74 0.95 2.24 26.39
CA LEU A 74 0.02 1.12 26.52
C LEU A 74 -0.03 0.21 25.29
N LEU A 75 0.45 0.66 24.13
CA LEU A 75 0.31 -0.07 22.88
C LEU A 75 1.68 -0.57 22.38
N THR A 76 1.79 -1.89 22.31
CA THR A 76 2.90 -2.59 21.66
C THR A 76 2.34 -3.43 20.52
N SER A 77 2.87 -3.26 19.30
CA SER A 77 2.42 -3.98 18.11
C SER A 77 3.60 -4.59 17.37
N THR A 78 3.35 -5.64 16.57
CA THR A 78 4.34 -6.16 15.63
C THR A 78 4.68 -5.09 14.58
N LEU A 79 5.94 -5.03 14.12
CA LEU A 79 6.35 -4.14 13.03
C LEU A 79 5.84 -4.67 11.69
N ASN A 80 4.56 -4.45 11.38
CA ASN A 80 3.95 -4.73 10.09
C ASN A 80 3.44 -3.44 9.47
N SER A 81 3.53 -3.32 8.15
CA SER A 81 3.09 -2.09 7.48
C SER A 81 2.38 -2.40 6.17
N TYR A 82 1.17 -1.85 6.01
CA TYR A 82 0.48 -1.81 4.73
C TYR A 82 0.64 -0.39 4.19
N ILE A 83 1.25 -0.25 3.03
CA ILE A 83 1.63 1.05 2.48
C ILE A 83 1.17 1.15 1.03
N PHE A 84 0.45 2.22 0.73
CA PHE A 84 0.23 2.68 -0.63
C PHE A 84 1.15 3.86 -0.93
N SER A 85 1.95 3.75 -1.98
CA SER A 85 2.66 4.87 -2.58
C SER A 85 1.89 5.40 -3.78
N VAL A 86 1.36 6.60 -3.61
CA VAL A 86 0.45 7.24 -4.55
C VAL A 86 1.24 8.24 -5.38
N CYS A 87 1.23 8.02 -6.69
CA CYS A 87 2.11 8.77 -7.58
C CYS A 87 1.47 8.95 -8.96
N GLU A 88 1.51 10.18 -9.47
CA GLU A 88 1.02 10.52 -10.81
C GLU A 88 1.70 9.68 -11.91
N PRO A 89 1.08 9.59 -13.11
CA PRO A 89 1.76 9.10 -14.31
C PRO A 89 3.11 9.81 -14.51
N GLY A 90 4.15 9.04 -14.85
CA GLY A 90 5.51 9.58 -15.02
C GLY A 90 6.26 9.91 -13.72
N GLY A 91 5.64 9.80 -12.54
CA GLY A 91 6.28 10.17 -11.27
C GLY A 91 7.30 9.16 -10.71
N GLY A 92 7.62 8.09 -11.46
CA GLY A 92 8.70 7.14 -11.14
C GLY A 92 8.27 5.85 -10.43
N LYS A 93 7.01 5.41 -10.57
CA LYS A 93 6.51 4.14 -9.99
C LYS A 93 7.32 2.93 -10.45
N SER A 94 7.33 2.64 -11.75
CA SER A 94 8.05 1.50 -12.33
C SER A 94 9.54 1.54 -12.02
N LEU A 95 10.16 2.71 -12.18
CA LEU A 95 11.58 2.90 -11.84
C LEU A 95 11.87 2.57 -10.36
N THR A 96 11.00 2.98 -9.44
CA THR A 96 11.16 2.65 -8.01
C THR A 96 10.96 1.16 -7.76
N PHE A 97 9.95 0.55 -8.39
CA PHE A 97 9.69 -0.87 -8.26
C PHE A 97 10.90 -1.69 -8.71
N ASP A 98 11.42 -1.43 -9.92
CA ASP A 98 12.55 -2.16 -10.49
C ASP A 98 13.85 -1.94 -9.68
N LYS A 99 14.18 -0.69 -9.40
CA LYS A 99 15.47 -0.33 -8.76
C LYS A 99 15.52 -0.62 -7.27
N VAL A 100 14.38 -0.63 -6.59
CA VAL A 100 14.33 -0.81 -5.13
C VAL A 100 13.72 -2.14 -4.76
N VAL A 101 12.46 -2.38 -5.17
CA VAL A 101 11.70 -3.55 -4.74
C VAL A 101 12.32 -4.81 -5.34
N GLU A 102 12.38 -4.92 -6.66
CA GLU A 102 12.93 -6.08 -7.35
C GLU A 102 14.41 -6.31 -6.99
N SER A 103 15.18 -5.24 -6.87
CA SER A 103 16.60 -5.35 -6.48
C SER A 103 16.78 -5.95 -5.08
N VAL A 104 15.94 -5.57 -4.11
CA VAL A 104 15.97 -6.16 -2.75
C VAL A 104 15.42 -7.59 -2.76
N LEU A 105 14.35 -7.87 -3.50
CA LEU A 105 13.79 -9.22 -3.64
C LEU A 105 14.81 -10.19 -4.26
N ALA A 106 15.51 -9.76 -5.31
CA ALA A 106 16.56 -10.53 -5.96
C ALA A 106 17.73 -10.79 -4.99
N ALA A 107 18.19 -9.78 -4.26
CA ALA A 107 19.25 -9.94 -3.26
C ALA A 107 18.84 -10.90 -2.12
N TYR A 108 17.58 -10.83 -1.67
CA TYR A 108 17.04 -11.75 -0.68
C TYR A 108 17.03 -13.20 -1.21
N PHE A 109 16.56 -13.41 -2.44
CA PHE A 109 16.54 -14.73 -3.07
C PHE A 109 17.94 -15.29 -3.25
N GLN A 110 18.90 -14.50 -3.73
CA GLN A 110 20.30 -14.92 -3.88
C GLN A 110 20.91 -15.36 -2.54
N LYS A 111 20.55 -14.69 -1.43
CA LYS A 111 21.10 -14.98 -0.10
C LYS A 111 20.43 -16.17 0.59
N THR A 112 19.13 -16.38 0.36
CA THR A 112 18.33 -17.34 1.15
C THR A 112 17.80 -18.52 0.35
N GLY A 113 17.79 -18.43 -0.97
CA GLY A 113 17.10 -19.37 -1.87
C GLY A 113 15.57 -19.29 -1.80
N LYS A 114 14.99 -18.32 -1.08
CA LYS A 114 13.56 -18.20 -0.84
C LYS A 114 12.97 -16.93 -1.44
N ARG A 115 11.71 -17.01 -1.88
CA ARG A 115 10.96 -15.85 -2.38
C ARG A 115 10.25 -15.14 -1.24
N LEU A 116 10.61 -13.88 -1.02
CA LEU A 116 9.95 -13.00 -0.04
C LEU A 116 8.60 -12.48 -0.53
N ASN A 117 8.45 -12.25 -1.83
CA ASN A 117 7.21 -11.75 -2.41
C ASN A 117 6.17 -12.88 -2.49
N LEU A 118 4.97 -12.59 -2.00
CA LEU A 118 3.79 -13.42 -2.15
C LEU A 118 3.04 -12.99 -3.41
N GLU A 119 2.93 -13.89 -4.37
CA GLU A 119 2.19 -13.66 -5.63
C GLU A 119 0.76 -14.23 -5.56
N ASN A 120 0.55 -15.31 -4.79
CA ASN A 120 -0.75 -15.97 -4.65
C ASN A 120 -1.40 -15.64 -3.31
N TYR A 121 -2.31 -14.66 -3.31
CA TYR A 121 -3.02 -14.20 -2.12
C TYR A 121 -4.22 -15.06 -1.71
N THR A 122 -4.35 -16.29 -2.18
CA THR A 122 -5.35 -17.22 -1.62
C THR A 122 -4.96 -17.61 -0.20
N THR A 123 -5.93 -17.98 0.62
CA THR A 123 -5.69 -18.47 1.98
C THR A 123 -4.62 -19.58 2.00
N ALA A 124 -4.76 -20.58 1.12
CA ALA A 124 -3.76 -21.66 0.98
C ALA A 124 -2.38 -21.15 0.54
N GLY A 125 -2.34 -20.22 -0.42
CA GLY A 125 -1.10 -19.58 -0.88
C GLY A 125 -0.37 -18.81 0.21
N ILE A 126 -1.13 -18.04 1.00
CA ILE A 126 -0.62 -17.30 2.16
C ILE A 126 -0.04 -18.28 3.19
N HIS A 127 -0.76 -19.34 3.56
CA HIS A 127 -0.26 -20.33 4.52
C HIS A 127 1.02 -21.00 4.06
N ARG A 128 1.06 -21.48 2.81
CA ARG A 128 2.25 -22.12 2.24
C ARG A 128 3.44 -21.17 2.25
N HIS A 129 3.24 -19.93 1.81
CA HIS A 129 4.30 -18.93 1.79
C HIS A 129 4.85 -18.64 3.18
N GLN A 130 3.98 -18.52 4.18
CA GLN A 130 4.39 -18.29 5.57
C GLN A 130 5.17 -19.48 6.13
N GLN A 131 4.82 -20.72 5.79
CA GLN A 131 5.60 -21.90 6.18
C GLN A 131 6.99 -21.89 5.54
N ASP A 132 7.05 -21.65 4.23
CA ASP A 132 8.29 -21.62 3.46
C ASP A 132 9.24 -20.50 3.97
N ASN A 133 8.67 -19.36 4.39
CA ASN A 133 9.41 -18.17 4.83
C ASN A 133 9.41 -17.92 6.35
N GLN A 134 9.11 -18.93 7.18
CA GLN A 134 9.18 -18.83 8.65
C GLN A 134 8.35 -17.68 9.24
N GLY A 135 7.13 -17.48 8.74
CA GLY A 135 6.22 -16.44 9.23
C GLY A 135 6.43 -15.06 8.61
N ILE A 136 7.27 -14.94 7.58
CA ILE A 136 7.53 -13.70 6.86
C ILE A 136 6.75 -13.69 5.54
N GLY A 137 6.21 -12.53 5.16
CA GLY A 137 5.63 -12.32 3.84
C GLY A 137 5.60 -10.85 3.45
N LEU A 138 5.76 -10.60 2.16
CA LEU A 138 5.60 -9.30 1.55
C LEU A 138 4.69 -9.43 0.35
N VAL A 139 3.72 -8.53 0.22
CA VAL A 139 2.95 -8.37 -1.01
C VAL A 139 3.41 -7.09 -1.67
N THR A 140 3.91 -7.20 -2.90
CA THR A 140 4.24 -6.01 -3.70
C THR A 140 3.48 -5.98 -5.01
N SER A 141 3.02 -4.80 -5.41
CA SER A 141 2.41 -4.58 -6.72
C SER A 141 2.68 -3.17 -7.22
N ASP A 142 2.98 -3.04 -8.51
CA ASP A 142 3.11 -1.77 -9.21
C ASP A 142 1.75 -1.19 -9.65
N GLU A 143 0.69 -2.00 -9.59
CA GLU A 143 -0.71 -1.68 -9.91
C GLU A 143 -1.65 -2.09 -8.77
N GLY A 144 -1.56 -1.37 -7.66
CA GLY A 144 -2.30 -1.68 -6.43
C GLY A 144 -3.84 -1.64 -6.56
N ASN A 145 -4.40 -1.07 -7.63
CA ASN A 145 -5.84 -1.14 -7.88
C ASN A 145 -6.28 -2.59 -8.12
N HIS A 146 -5.51 -3.39 -8.87
CA HIS A 146 -5.84 -4.79 -9.12
C HIS A 146 -5.84 -5.61 -7.83
N PHE A 147 -4.94 -5.29 -6.90
CA PHE A 147 -4.93 -5.89 -5.58
C PHE A 147 -6.22 -5.57 -4.80
N LEU A 148 -6.61 -4.29 -4.71
CA LEU A 148 -7.83 -3.88 -3.99
C LEU A 148 -9.08 -4.53 -4.59
N SER A 149 -9.24 -4.46 -5.92
CA SER A 149 -10.38 -5.07 -6.59
C SER A 149 -10.43 -6.58 -6.38
N SER A 150 -9.28 -7.26 -6.40
CA SER A 150 -9.19 -8.71 -6.15
C SER A 150 -9.62 -9.06 -4.72
N VAL A 151 -9.10 -8.35 -3.72
CA VAL A 151 -9.46 -8.57 -2.31
C VAL A 151 -10.94 -8.31 -2.07
N GLN A 152 -11.49 -7.23 -2.63
CA GLN A 152 -12.90 -6.89 -2.53
C GLN A 152 -13.78 -7.96 -3.21
N ALA A 153 -13.42 -8.42 -4.41
CA ALA A 153 -14.20 -9.44 -5.13
C ALA A 153 -14.25 -10.77 -4.37
N LYS A 154 -13.14 -11.16 -3.73
CA LYS A 154 -13.08 -12.35 -2.86
C LYS A 154 -13.93 -12.21 -1.60
N GLN A 155 -13.91 -11.04 -0.98
CA GLN A 155 -14.77 -10.76 0.17
C GLN A 155 -16.26 -10.89 -0.19
N VAL A 156 -16.68 -10.37 -1.36
CA VAL A 156 -18.08 -10.49 -1.82
C VAL A 156 -18.48 -11.95 -2.02
N LYS A 157 -17.53 -12.81 -2.40
CA LYS A 157 -17.73 -14.27 -2.50
C LYS A 157 -17.70 -15.00 -1.15
N GLY A 158 -17.48 -14.29 -0.04
CA GLY A 158 -17.40 -14.86 1.31
C GLY A 158 -16.05 -15.54 1.61
N GLU A 159 -15.01 -15.29 0.80
CA GLU A 159 -13.68 -15.81 1.08
C GLU A 159 -12.99 -15.02 2.22
N SER A 160 -12.04 -15.63 2.93
CA SER A 160 -11.50 -15.14 4.20
C SER A 160 -10.14 -14.41 4.08
N GLU A 161 -9.62 -14.21 2.87
CA GLU A 161 -8.31 -13.62 2.60
C GLU A 161 -8.15 -12.24 3.23
N ARG A 162 -9.17 -11.38 3.13
CA ARG A 162 -9.12 -10.03 3.71
C ARG A 162 -9.03 -10.08 5.23
N ALA A 163 -9.84 -10.93 5.86
CA ALA A 163 -9.79 -11.16 7.30
C ALA A 163 -8.44 -11.73 7.75
N LEU A 164 -7.86 -12.64 6.95
CA LEU A 164 -6.53 -13.18 7.20
C LEU A 164 -5.44 -12.12 7.10
N LEU A 165 -5.49 -11.24 6.09
CA LEU A 165 -4.57 -10.10 5.98
C LEU A 165 -4.72 -9.14 7.18
N CYS A 166 -5.94 -8.83 7.63
CA CYS A 166 -6.15 -8.03 8.85
C CYS A 166 -5.55 -8.70 10.09
N LYS A 167 -5.70 -10.02 10.22
CA LYS A 167 -5.15 -10.81 11.32
C LYS A 167 -3.62 -10.78 11.32
N MET A 168 -3.00 -10.96 10.15
CA MET A 168 -1.55 -10.94 9.98
C MET A 168 -0.95 -9.55 10.21
N TRP A 169 -1.64 -8.47 9.82
CA TRP A 169 -1.20 -7.11 10.13
C TRP A 169 -1.03 -6.91 11.64
N ASN A 170 -1.94 -7.45 12.45
CA ASN A 170 -1.84 -7.44 13.91
C ASN A 170 -0.72 -8.36 14.48
N GLY A 171 0.04 -9.04 13.60
CA GLY A 171 1.05 -10.03 13.95
C GLY A 171 0.49 -11.30 14.56
N LYS A 172 -0.83 -11.54 14.39
CA LYS A 172 -1.49 -12.72 14.94
C LYS A 172 -1.31 -13.87 13.97
N GLY A 173 -0.80 -14.97 14.53
CA GLY A 173 -0.72 -16.23 13.83
C GLY A 173 -2.07 -16.86 13.51
N ASP A 174 -2.13 -17.67 12.46
CA ASP A 174 -3.33 -18.42 12.08
C ASP A 174 -3.12 -19.92 12.26
N PHE A 175 -4.05 -20.53 13.00
CA PHE A 175 -4.05 -21.94 13.40
C PHE A 175 -5.18 -22.73 12.75
N SER A 176 -5.90 -22.10 11.80
CA SER A 176 -7.01 -22.69 11.06
C SER A 176 -6.65 -24.00 10.33
N SER A 177 -5.35 -24.28 10.14
CA SER A 177 -4.84 -25.50 9.50
C SER A 177 -4.52 -26.67 10.44
N LEU A 178 -4.92 -26.65 11.71
CA LEU A 178 -4.73 -27.81 12.60
C LEU A 178 -5.43 -29.08 12.07
N ALA A 179 -6.49 -28.92 11.27
CA ALA A 179 -7.18 -30.02 10.60
C ALA A 179 -6.42 -30.61 9.38
N SER A 180 -5.39 -29.93 8.87
CA SER A 180 -4.65 -30.31 7.66
C SER A 180 -3.16 -30.63 7.91
N GLY A 181 -2.78 -30.91 9.16
CA GLY A 181 -1.42 -31.33 9.53
C GLY A 181 -0.35 -30.24 9.40
N CYS A 182 -0.77 -29.00 9.10
CA CYS A 182 0.11 -27.85 8.97
C CYS A 182 0.33 -27.21 10.33
N ARG A 183 1.61 -27.03 10.73
CA ARG A 183 1.94 -26.28 11.94
C ARG A 183 1.49 -24.83 11.76
N GLY A 184 0.62 -24.37 12.66
CA GLY A 184 0.30 -22.94 12.77
C GLY A 184 1.55 -22.16 13.14
N PHE A 185 1.63 -20.91 12.69
CA PHE A 185 2.69 -19.98 13.06
C PHE A 185 2.19 -19.13 14.23
N THR A 186 3.03 -18.87 15.24
CA THR A 186 2.64 -18.10 16.44
C THR A 186 2.81 -16.60 16.24
N GLU A 187 3.80 -16.19 15.46
CA GLU A 187 4.09 -14.79 15.13
C GLU A 187 4.24 -14.65 13.63
N THR A 188 3.50 -13.71 13.04
CA THR A 188 3.60 -13.38 11.62
C THR A 188 4.07 -11.97 11.39
N SER A 189 4.74 -11.81 10.26
CA SER A 189 4.80 -10.54 9.56
C SER A 189 4.24 -10.70 8.17
N MET A 190 3.28 -9.83 7.88
CA MET A 190 2.83 -9.57 6.53
C MET A 190 2.89 -8.07 6.35
N SER A 191 3.58 -7.64 5.29
CA SER A 191 3.60 -6.24 4.87
C SER A 191 3.15 -6.13 3.43
N LEU A 192 2.54 -5.01 3.08
CA LEU A 192 2.04 -4.72 1.75
C LEU A 192 2.72 -3.43 1.29
N PHE A 193 3.27 -3.46 0.07
CA PHE A 193 3.77 -2.28 -0.62
C PHE A 193 3.13 -2.19 -1.99
N LEU A 194 2.22 -1.24 -2.16
CA LEU A 194 1.42 -1.11 -3.35
C LEU A 194 1.66 0.26 -3.98
N LEU A 195 1.98 0.30 -5.26
CA LEU A 195 2.05 1.53 -6.03
C LEU A 195 0.74 1.74 -6.75
N ILE A 196 0.25 2.98 -6.77
CA ILE A 196 -1.02 3.28 -7.43
C ILE A 196 -1.04 4.72 -7.95
N GLN A 197 -1.80 4.94 -9.00
CA GLN A 197 -2.12 6.29 -9.46
C GLN A 197 -3.26 6.89 -8.63
N PRO A 198 -3.37 8.22 -8.57
CA PRO A 198 -4.37 8.87 -7.72
C PRO A 198 -5.79 8.55 -8.15
N THR A 199 -6.12 8.72 -9.44
CA THR A 199 -7.49 8.49 -9.93
C THR A 199 -7.98 7.06 -9.71
N PRO A 200 -7.21 6.01 -10.06
CA PRO A 200 -7.59 4.63 -9.73
C PRO A 200 -7.75 4.39 -8.22
N LEU A 201 -6.85 4.91 -7.39
CA LEU A 201 -6.95 4.74 -5.94
C LEU A 201 -8.28 5.29 -5.40
N LEU A 202 -8.63 6.50 -5.82
CA LEU A 202 -9.84 7.16 -5.35
C LEU A 202 -11.10 6.40 -5.78
N SER A 203 -11.10 5.89 -7.01
CA SER A 203 -12.17 5.03 -7.52
C SER A 203 -12.30 3.75 -6.69
N GLU A 204 -11.19 3.08 -6.38
CA GLU A 204 -11.20 1.87 -5.56
C GLU A 204 -11.68 2.16 -4.15
N ILE A 205 -11.12 3.17 -3.45
CA ILE A 205 -11.52 3.55 -2.08
C ILE A 205 -13.01 3.89 -2.01
N HIS A 206 -13.52 4.69 -2.96
CA HIS A 206 -14.93 5.09 -2.99
C HIS A 206 -15.88 3.88 -3.08
N ASN A 207 -15.47 2.84 -3.80
CA ASN A 207 -16.27 1.64 -4.02
C ASN A 207 -15.97 0.53 -3.00
N PHE A 208 -14.96 0.72 -2.14
CA PHE A 208 -14.52 -0.31 -1.20
C PHE A 208 -15.45 -0.38 0.01
N THR A 209 -15.96 -1.58 0.31
CA THR A 209 -16.74 -1.79 1.52
C THR A 209 -15.83 -2.16 2.68
N ASP A 210 -15.44 -1.18 3.48
CA ASP A 210 -14.56 -1.38 4.63
C ASP A 210 -15.31 -1.53 5.96
N ASN A 211 -15.79 -2.74 6.23
CA ASN A 211 -16.48 -3.07 7.49
C ASN A 211 -15.56 -3.67 8.56
N ASP A 212 -14.31 -4.02 8.21
CA ASP A 212 -13.35 -4.71 9.07
C ASP A 212 -12.07 -3.88 9.35
N GLY A 213 -12.06 -2.62 8.89
CA GLY A 213 -10.96 -1.67 9.03
C GLY A 213 -9.74 -2.05 8.19
N PHE A 214 -9.94 -2.78 7.09
CA PHE A 214 -8.86 -3.20 6.21
C PHE A 214 -8.14 -1.98 5.62
N LEU A 215 -8.87 -0.95 5.16
CA LEU A 215 -8.25 0.27 4.62
C LEU A 215 -7.61 1.12 5.72
N ASP A 216 -8.16 1.10 6.95
CA ASP A 216 -7.58 1.81 8.11
C ASP A 216 -6.15 1.34 8.46
N ARG A 217 -5.75 0.16 7.99
CA ARG A 217 -4.40 -0.39 8.20
C ARG A 217 -3.36 0.15 7.22
N PHE A 218 -3.80 0.85 6.17
CA PHE A 218 -2.90 1.39 5.15
C PHE A 218 -2.43 2.80 5.49
N VAL A 219 -1.13 3.02 5.31
CA VAL A 219 -0.55 4.36 5.23
C VAL A 219 -0.48 4.75 3.75
N PHE A 220 -1.10 5.86 3.39
CA PHE A 220 -1.05 6.42 2.04
C PHE A 220 0.02 7.52 1.98
N LEU A 221 1.07 7.30 1.20
CA LEU A 221 2.16 8.25 1.02
C LEU A 221 2.12 8.80 -0.41
N THR A 222 1.90 10.11 -0.53
CA THR A 222 1.82 10.80 -1.82
C THR A 222 3.17 11.42 -2.16
N LYS A 223 3.67 11.19 -3.37
CA LYS A 223 4.81 11.97 -3.88
C LYS A 223 4.30 13.35 -4.30
N PRO A 224 4.86 14.47 -3.78
CA PRO A 224 4.47 15.80 -4.25
C PRO A 224 4.79 15.95 -5.75
N VAL A 225 3.84 16.47 -6.52
CA VAL A 225 4.07 16.84 -7.92
C VAL A 225 5.01 18.04 -7.95
N ILE A 226 6.13 17.91 -8.63
CA ILE A 226 6.87 19.08 -9.09
C ILE A 226 6.00 19.69 -10.18
N THR A 227 5.21 20.71 -9.84
CA THR A 227 4.56 21.53 -10.85
C THR A 227 5.67 22.20 -11.64
N ILE A 228 6.08 21.60 -12.75
CA ILE A 228 6.79 22.35 -13.77
C ILE A 228 5.74 23.34 -14.25
N SER A 229 5.90 24.61 -13.85
CA SER A 229 5.12 25.72 -14.36
C SER A 229 5.41 25.85 -15.85
N TYR A 230 4.75 25.02 -16.66
CA TYR A 230 4.44 25.40 -18.02
C TYR A 230 3.35 26.46 -17.90
N GLU A 231 3.76 27.72 -17.93
CA GLU A 231 2.88 28.83 -18.29
C GLU A 231 2.13 28.41 -19.57
N GLY A 232 0.85 28.02 -19.45
CA GLY A 232 -0.01 27.86 -20.63
C GLY A 232 -1.04 26.73 -20.68
N LYS A 233 -1.21 25.81 -19.72
CA LYS A 233 -2.25 24.74 -19.85
C LYS A 233 -3.01 24.34 -18.58
N HIS A 234 -3.30 25.28 -17.68
CA HIS A 234 -4.12 25.03 -16.50
C HIS A 234 -5.60 24.70 -16.78
N ASP A 235 -6.08 24.90 -18.01
CA ASP A 235 -7.51 24.68 -18.36
C ASP A 235 -7.84 23.23 -18.75
N SER A 236 -6.84 22.41 -19.09
CA SER A 236 -7.07 21.06 -19.62
C SER A 236 -7.47 20.03 -18.54
N LEU A 237 -7.01 20.17 -17.29
CA LEU A 237 -7.35 19.25 -16.20
C LEU A 237 -8.76 19.50 -15.63
N ARG A 238 -9.26 20.73 -15.73
CA ARG A 238 -10.65 21.09 -15.36
C ARG A 238 -11.66 20.53 -16.37
N GLU A 239 -11.34 20.54 -17.66
CA GLU A 239 -12.24 19.99 -18.69
C GLU A 239 -12.33 18.46 -18.69
N VAL A 240 -11.22 17.74 -18.42
CA VAL A 240 -11.24 16.26 -18.45
C VAL A 240 -12.00 15.70 -17.24
N SER A 241 -11.87 16.34 -16.08
CA SER A 241 -12.55 15.91 -14.84
C SER A 241 -14.06 16.18 -14.90
N SER A 242 -14.48 17.32 -15.45
CA SER A 242 -15.90 17.68 -15.61
C SER A 242 -16.62 16.86 -16.69
N LYS A 243 -15.93 16.49 -17.79
CA LYS A 243 -16.51 15.66 -18.87
C LYS A 243 -16.64 14.18 -18.50
N ARG A 244 -15.76 13.64 -17.64
CA ARG A 244 -15.87 12.23 -17.18
C ARG A 244 -16.88 12.05 -16.05
N PHE A 245 -16.99 12.99 -15.10
CA PHE A 245 -18.00 12.89 -14.03
C PHE A 245 -19.43 13.04 -14.55
N ARG A 246 -19.67 13.85 -15.60
CA ARG A 246 -21.00 13.99 -16.20
C ARG A 246 -21.49 12.77 -16.99
N LYS A 247 -20.60 11.86 -17.42
CA LYS A 247 -21.01 10.68 -18.21
C LYS A 247 -21.53 9.50 -17.36
N ASN A 248 -21.38 9.55 -16.04
CA ASN A 248 -21.76 8.45 -15.13
C ASN A 248 -22.98 8.76 -14.24
N LEU A 249 -23.68 9.88 -14.49
CA LEU A 249 -24.99 10.11 -13.89
C LEU A 249 -26.06 9.43 -14.76
N PRO A 250 -26.98 8.64 -14.17
CA PRO A 250 -28.11 8.12 -14.93
C PRO A 250 -28.90 9.28 -15.52
N ASN A 251 -29.19 9.23 -16.82
CA ASN A 251 -30.15 10.12 -17.46
C ASN A 251 -31.51 9.91 -16.78
N ASP A 252 -31.91 10.84 -15.91
CA ASP A 252 -33.27 10.94 -15.41
C ASP A 252 -34.14 11.57 -16.50
N ASN A 253 -34.36 10.80 -17.57
CA ASN A 253 -35.28 11.13 -18.64
C ASN A 253 -36.53 10.27 -18.49
N GLY A 254 -37.48 10.81 -17.74
CA GLY A 254 -38.87 10.78 -18.16
C GLY A 254 -39.82 10.09 -17.20
N ARG A 255 -40.82 10.84 -16.75
CA ARG A 255 -42.20 10.64 -17.17
C ARG A 255 -43.06 11.88 -16.88
N PRO A 256 -44.17 12.05 -17.63
CA PRO A 256 -44.83 13.32 -17.91
C PRO A 256 -45.48 14.00 -16.70
#